data_AF-A0A433XEJ0-F1
#
_entry.id   AF-A0A433XEJ0-F1
#
_cell.length_a   1.000
_cell.length_b   1.000
_cell.length_c   1.000
_cell.angle_alpha   90.00
_cell.angle_beta   90.00
_cell.angle_gamma   90.00
#
_symmetry.space_group_name_H-M   'P 1'
#
loop_
_entity.id
_entity.type
_entity.pdbx_description
1 polymer ?
#
loop_
_entity_poly.entity_id
_entity_poly.type
_entity_poly.pdbx_seq_one_letter_code
_entity_poly.pdbx_strand_id
1 'polypeptide(L)'
;MSISKAAEIEIISALFLSAAEQMRRTLVRTAFNAVIYEVLDFGISIADAKGRMVAEAAGITSFIGGNDYALKMLLENMDMKSLRPGDVVMLNYPYWNSAHLADALLMTPVFIDGENIDMFLCVRAHWLDLGAKDAGYVIDSTDVHQEGIIFPGVRVIKEGKLDQDLWRILEANSRLPEAIKGDFGAQVACLRTGEASVREIYAKFGRERVLGAIDAFFAHSHEKTREALKSLPKGSWSAVEWLDDDGVTDDKIRMEVKVTITEDQFIVDYNGSDPMVRGPVNVPYGATVSMAKTYFKFLTSADTPSNHGNYMALDVKADPGNLFHAVYPAATYMPWTHMVAFELIAKALAPVIDWLPAASGGDEPGFMALGAHHRTGKRYVVSNNEGIGWGGTHRHDGANCLQHPSTSTVRNTPIEVLERQSNLFHEALELIPDSGGRGKHRGGVGVRRRVRAVGDIEIISMKKKSKTGGWGLKGGEPSPVHNRMVFWPGEDREKSVGMYRQHLKAGECFENFSAGGSGWGAPEERDKAAIEYDLRNGYVTAEGLHAKSETSEK
;
A
#
# COMPACT_ATOMS: atom_id res chain seq x y z
N MET A 1 20.57 37.28 -16.73
CA MET A 1 19.12 37.20 -16.99
C MET A 1 18.41 37.14 -15.66
N SER A 2 17.44 38.03 -15.42
CA SER A 2 16.55 37.95 -14.25
C SER A 2 15.51 36.87 -14.53
N ILE A 3 15.50 35.78 -13.75
CA ILE A 3 14.46 34.74 -13.83
C ILE A 3 13.18 35.35 -13.21
N SER A 4 12.02 35.11 -13.80
CA SER A 4 10.76 35.59 -13.23
C SER A 4 10.48 34.89 -11.90
N LYS A 5 9.76 35.55 -10.99
CA LYS A 5 9.36 34.94 -9.70
C LYS A 5 8.61 33.61 -9.90
N ALA A 6 7.76 33.52 -10.93
CA ALA A 6 7.04 32.30 -11.25
C ALA A 6 7.98 31.16 -11.70
N ALA A 7 8.92 31.45 -12.60
CA ALA A 7 9.91 30.46 -13.04
C ALA A 7 10.81 30.00 -11.89
N GLU A 8 11.15 30.90 -10.97
CA GLU A 8 11.93 30.55 -9.78
C GLU A 8 11.18 29.61 -8.83
N ILE A 9 9.90 29.86 -8.57
CA ILE A 9 9.05 28.97 -7.75
C ILE A 9 8.99 27.57 -8.36
N GLU A 10 8.79 27.49 -9.69
CA GLU A 10 8.75 26.21 -10.40
C GLU A 10 10.09 25.47 -10.31
N ILE A 11 11.22 26.18 -10.46
CA ILE A 11 12.56 25.61 -10.31
C ILE A 11 12.75 25.06 -8.89
N ILE A 12 12.36 25.80 -7.86
CA ILE A 12 12.50 25.34 -6.46
C ILE A 12 11.62 24.11 -6.21
N SER A 13 10.37 24.12 -6.67
CA SER A 13 9.46 22.97 -6.55
C SER A 13 10.02 21.72 -7.24
N ALA A 14 10.48 21.85 -8.49
CA ALA A 14 11.10 20.76 -9.23
C ALA A 14 12.37 20.23 -8.57
N LEU A 15 13.14 21.08 -7.89
CA LEU A 15 14.33 20.65 -7.15
C LEU A 15 13.98 19.85 -5.89
N PHE A 16 12.93 20.21 -5.15
CA PHE A 16 12.46 19.38 -4.03
C PHE A 16 11.93 18.02 -4.50
N LEU A 17 11.19 17.99 -5.61
CA LEU A 17 10.77 16.73 -6.24
C LEU A 17 11.99 15.89 -6.66
N SER A 18 12.99 16.53 -7.28
CA SER A 18 14.26 15.88 -7.63
C SER A 18 15.00 15.34 -6.41
N ALA A 19 14.99 16.06 -5.28
CA ALA A 19 15.59 15.60 -4.03
C ALA A 19 14.90 14.32 -3.52
N ALA A 20 13.57 14.30 -3.50
CA ALA A 20 12.80 13.11 -3.12
C ALA A 20 13.09 11.92 -4.07
N GLU A 21 13.21 12.16 -5.37
CA GLU A 21 13.55 11.11 -6.34
C GLU A 21 15.00 10.63 -6.23
N GLN A 22 15.94 11.49 -5.81
CA GLN A 22 17.31 11.08 -5.47
C GLN A 22 17.31 10.18 -4.22
N MET A 23 16.58 10.56 -3.18
CA MET A 23 16.36 9.72 -1.99
C MET A 23 15.82 8.34 -2.38
N ARG A 24 14.79 8.29 -3.24
CA ARG A 24 14.20 7.05 -3.76
C ARG A 24 15.23 6.17 -4.47
N ARG A 25 16.00 6.74 -5.39
CA ARG A 25 17.02 6.00 -6.14
C ARG A 25 18.11 5.46 -5.23
N THR A 26 18.52 6.21 -4.20
CA THR A 26 19.48 5.71 -3.20
C THR A 26 18.91 4.53 -2.42
N LEU A 27 17.68 4.63 -1.91
CA LEU A 27 17.04 3.55 -1.16
C LEU A 27 16.96 2.27 -2.00
N VAL A 28 16.37 2.35 -3.20
CA VAL A 28 16.17 1.18 -4.08
C VAL A 28 17.49 0.51 -4.45
N ARG A 29 18.58 1.28 -4.67
CA ARG A 29 19.87 0.71 -5.08
C ARG A 29 20.70 0.14 -3.94
N THR A 30 20.36 0.44 -2.69
CA THR A 30 21.15 0.06 -1.51
C THR A 30 20.41 -0.88 -0.56
N ALA A 31 19.11 -1.11 -0.76
CA ALA A 31 18.31 -2.04 0.01
C ALA A 31 18.75 -3.50 -0.19
N PHE A 32 18.56 -4.31 0.86
CA PHE A 32 18.93 -5.72 0.91
C PHE A 32 17.71 -6.63 0.68
N ASN A 33 16.52 -6.11 0.90
CA ASN A 33 15.26 -6.83 0.78
C ASN A 33 14.52 -6.54 -0.54
N ALA A 34 14.12 -7.60 -1.25
CA ALA A 34 13.36 -7.52 -2.51
C ALA A 34 12.02 -6.80 -2.36
N VAL A 35 11.42 -6.82 -1.16
CA VAL A 35 10.21 -6.05 -0.86
C VAL A 35 10.45 -4.54 -1.03
N ILE A 36 11.68 -4.07 -0.80
CA ILE A 36 12.04 -2.66 -1.00
C ILE A 36 12.49 -2.40 -2.44
N TYR A 37 13.38 -3.22 -3.01
CA TYR A 37 13.99 -2.90 -4.31
C TYR A 37 13.24 -3.41 -5.56
N GLU A 38 12.40 -4.46 -5.45
CA GLU A 38 11.53 -4.93 -6.54
C GLU A 38 10.09 -4.46 -6.36
N VAL A 39 9.51 -4.74 -5.19
CA VAL A 39 8.08 -4.46 -4.89
C VAL A 39 7.86 -2.96 -4.66
N LEU A 40 8.87 -2.24 -4.16
CA LEU A 40 8.82 -0.80 -3.84
C LEU A 40 7.94 -0.46 -2.62
N ASP A 41 7.90 -1.35 -1.63
CA ASP A 41 7.14 -1.14 -0.38
C ASP A 41 7.88 -0.19 0.58
N PHE A 42 7.85 1.09 0.25
CA PHE A 42 8.43 2.19 1.01
C PHE A 42 7.70 3.51 0.74
N GLY A 43 7.88 4.50 1.61
CA GLY A 43 7.34 5.86 1.45
C GLY A 43 8.37 6.91 1.82
N ILE A 44 8.59 7.89 0.94
CA ILE A 44 9.61 8.95 1.15
C ILE A 44 8.94 10.32 1.11
N SER A 45 9.23 11.17 2.10
CA SER A 45 8.68 12.52 2.15
C SER A 45 9.70 13.53 2.68
N ILE A 46 9.60 14.75 2.15
CA ILE A 46 10.28 15.95 2.63
C ILE A 46 9.19 16.87 3.16
N ALA A 47 9.35 17.37 4.38
CA ALA A 47 8.39 18.28 5.01
C ALA A 47 9.10 19.53 5.55
N ASP A 48 8.39 20.65 5.60
CA ASP A 48 8.90 21.87 6.21
C ASP A 48 8.96 21.77 7.75
N ALA A 49 9.52 22.79 8.40
CA ALA A 49 9.61 22.87 9.87
C ALA A 49 8.26 22.77 10.60
N LYS A 50 7.12 22.96 9.91
CA LYS A 50 5.77 22.82 10.47
C LYS A 50 5.18 21.42 10.22
N GLY A 51 5.93 20.52 9.58
CA GLY A 51 5.47 19.19 9.21
C GLY A 51 4.57 19.16 7.97
N ARG A 52 4.53 20.23 7.16
CA ARG A 52 3.76 20.27 5.91
C ARG A 52 4.59 19.59 4.80
N MET A 53 4.03 18.56 4.16
CA MET A 53 4.71 17.85 3.08
C MET A 53 5.02 18.77 1.90
N VAL A 54 6.31 18.93 1.62
CA VAL A 54 6.89 19.73 0.53
C VAL A 54 6.96 18.91 -0.75
N ALA A 55 7.46 17.67 -0.66
CA ALA A 55 7.58 16.74 -1.76
C ALA A 55 7.59 15.30 -1.23
N GLU A 56 7.24 14.35 -2.09
CA GLU A 56 7.38 12.92 -1.83
C GLU A 56 7.88 12.20 -3.07
N ALA A 57 8.35 10.97 -2.89
CA ALA A 57 8.65 10.06 -3.99
C ALA A 57 7.89 8.77 -3.76
N ALA A 58 7.15 8.35 -4.79
CA ALA A 58 6.27 7.20 -4.72
C ALA A 58 7.07 5.89 -4.57
N GLY A 59 6.77 5.15 -3.50
CA GLY A 59 6.90 3.69 -3.49
C GLY A 59 5.51 3.12 -3.72
N ILE A 60 4.99 2.30 -2.79
CA ILE A 60 3.63 1.74 -2.86
C ILE A 60 2.56 2.84 -2.76
N THR A 61 1.50 2.70 -3.54
CA THR A 61 0.42 3.69 -3.66
C THR A 61 -0.25 4.01 -2.31
N SER A 62 -0.43 3.03 -1.41
CA SER A 62 -0.98 3.24 -0.06
C SER A 62 -0.18 4.19 0.84
N PHE A 63 1.10 4.49 0.54
CA PHE A 63 1.93 5.38 1.35
C PHE A 63 1.93 6.84 0.89
N ILE A 64 1.18 7.19 -0.16
CA ILE A 64 1.01 8.58 -0.61
C ILE A 64 0.47 9.43 0.56
N GLY A 65 1.23 10.44 0.96
CA GLY A 65 0.91 11.30 2.10
C GLY A 65 0.86 10.59 3.46
N GLY A 66 1.40 9.37 3.57
CA GLY A 66 1.31 8.52 4.76
C GLY A 66 2.36 8.77 5.83
N ASN A 67 3.42 9.50 5.49
CA ASN A 67 4.39 10.00 6.47
C ASN A 67 3.88 11.25 7.22
N ASP A 68 2.90 11.98 6.67
CA ASP A 68 2.40 13.23 7.24
C ASP A 68 1.84 13.05 8.66
N TYR A 69 0.97 12.05 8.83
CA TYR A 69 0.37 11.76 10.14
C TYR A 69 1.43 11.26 11.12
N ALA A 70 2.37 10.42 10.68
CA ALA A 70 3.45 9.94 11.51
C ALA A 70 4.39 11.07 11.97
N LEU A 71 4.75 11.98 11.07
CA LEU A 71 5.53 13.17 11.40
C LEU A 71 4.76 14.06 12.37
N LYS A 72 3.47 14.33 12.12
CA LYS A 72 2.61 15.09 13.04
C LYS A 72 2.65 14.47 14.45
N MET A 73 2.48 13.16 14.57
CA MET A 73 2.50 12.47 15.86
C MET A 73 3.87 12.58 16.55
N LEU A 74 4.98 12.51 15.81
CA LEU A 74 6.31 12.77 16.37
C LEU A 74 6.43 14.21 16.88
N LEU A 75 6.03 15.20 16.08
CA LEU A 75 6.08 16.63 16.44
C LEU A 75 5.27 16.94 17.70
N GLU A 76 4.12 16.26 17.88
CA GLU A 76 3.23 16.45 19.04
C GLU A 76 3.71 15.72 20.30
N ASN A 77 4.42 14.60 20.17
CA ASN A 77 4.72 13.71 21.31
C ASN A 77 6.21 13.64 21.69
N MET A 78 7.11 14.21 20.91
CA MET A 78 8.55 14.26 21.22
C MET A 78 9.04 15.69 21.41
N ASP A 79 10.09 15.85 22.23
CA ASP A 79 10.78 17.14 22.36
C ASP A 79 11.66 17.42 21.13
N MET A 80 11.11 18.12 20.15
CA MET A 80 11.82 18.53 18.93
C MET A 80 13.04 19.41 19.22
N LYS A 81 13.07 20.15 20.34
CA LYS A 81 14.21 21.00 20.71
C LYS A 81 15.41 20.19 21.20
N SER A 82 15.19 18.92 21.57
CA SER A 82 16.26 18.01 21.97
C SER A 82 17.07 17.45 20.80
N LEU A 83 16.55 17.59 19.57
CA LEU A 83 17.17 17.05 18.37
C LEU A 83 18.39 17.88 17.95
N ARG A 84 19.39 17.22 17.39
CA ARG A 84 20.64 17.84 16.90
C ARG A 84 20.93 17.43 15.45
N PRO A 85 21.77 18.19 14.72
CA PRO A 85 22.22 17.79 13.39
C PRO A 85 22.79 16.37 13.40
N GLY A 86 22.33 15.52 12.47
CA GLY A 86 22.74 14.12 12.37
C GLY A 86 21.99 13.15 13.29
N ASP A 87 20.98 13.60 14.04
CA ASP A 87 20.06 12.71 14.75
C ASP A 87 19.15 11.97 13.77
N VAL A 88 18.88 10.68 14.01
CA VAL A 88 17.85 9.91 13.30
C VAL A 88 16.90 9.29 14.32
N VAL A 89 15.62 9.55 14.13
CA VAL A 89 14.51 9.04 14.95
C VAL A 89 13.87 7.86 14.24
N MET A 90 13.58 6.79 14.98
CA MET A 90 12.86 5.61 14.50
C MET A 90 11.47 5.53 15.13
N LEU A 91 10.46 5.31 14.30
CA LEU A 91 9.06 5.11 14.68
C LEU A 91 8.51 3.86 13.98
N ASN A 92 7.94 2.93 14.73
CA ASN A 92 7.10 1.87 14.17
C ASN A 92 5.83 1.60 15.02
N TYR A 93 5.58 2.41 16.06
CA TYR A 93 4.39 2.28 16.89
C TYR A 93 3.13 2.54 16.05
N PRO A 94 2.30 1.53 15.74
CA PRO A 94 1.33 1.61 14.63
C PRO A 94 0.36 2.77 14.73
N TYR A 95 -0.15 3.04 15.93
CA TYR A 95 -1.12 4.10 16.20
C TYR A 95 -0.57 5.51 15.93
N TRP A 96 0.75 5.67 15.84
CA TRP A 96 1.40 6.91 15.38
C TRP A 96 1.94 6.77 13.96
N ASN A 97 2.44 5.59 13.61
CA ASN A 97 3.22 5.35 12.40
C ASN A 97 2.40 5.28 11.11
N SER A 98 1.07 5.39 11.13
CA SER A 98 0.21 5.30 9.92
C SER A 98 0.34 3.99 9.14
N ALA A 99 0.89 2.94 9.74
CA ALA A 99 1.23 1.68 9.09
C ALA A 99 1.41 0.60 10.16
N HIS A 100 1.54 -0.66 9.73
CA HIS A 100 1.75 -1.76 10.66
C HIS A 100 3.20 -1.78 11.18
N LEU A 101 3.46 -2.60 12.21
CA LEU A 101 4.71 -2.56 12.98
C LEU A 101 5.97 -2.83 12.14
N ALA A 102 5.84 -3.60 11.04
CA ALA A 102 6.97 -3.92 10.17
C ALA A 102 7.47 -2.72 9.35
N ASP A 103 6.63 -1.69 9.15
CA ASP A 103 6.97 -0.56 8.31
C ASP A 103 7.69 0.53 9.11
N ALA A 104 8.98 0.34 9.35
CA ALA A 104 9.77 1.26 10.17
C ALA A 104 9.99 2.61 9.46
N LEU A 105 9.52 3.69 10.08
CA LEU A 105 9.80 5.07 9.68
C LEU A 105 11.10 5.55 10.33
N LEU A 106 12.03 6.04 9.51
CA LEU A 106 13.14 6.87 9.96
C LEU A 106 12.87 8.34 9.60
N MET A 107 13.12 9.23 10.55
CA MET A 107 13.01 10.68 10.39
C MET A 107 14.35 11.34 10.78
N THR A 108 14.84 12.27 9.95
CA THR A 108 15.94 13.18 10.34
C THR A 108 15.49 14.63 10.25
N PRO A 109 15.77 15.47 11.26
CA PRO A 109 15.70 16.92 11.13
C PRO A 109 16.86 17.43 10.27
N VAL A 110 16.61 18.50 9.52
CA VAL A 110 17.62 19.22 8.72
C VAL A 110 17.73 20.65 9.24
N PHE A 111 18.98 21.06 9.49
CA PHE A 111 19.33 22.40 9.99
C PHE A 111 20.18 23.10 8.94
N ILE A 112 19.71 24.19 8.36
CA ILE A 112 20.46 24.94 7.33
C ILE A 112 21.50 25.82 8.00
N ASP A 113 21.03 26.75 8.84
CA ASP A 113 21.84 27.68 9.62
C ASP A 113 21.26 27.83 11.03
N GLY A 114 22.11 27.67 12.05
CA GLY A 114 21.74 27.83 13.46
C GLY A 114 21.12 26.58 14.09
N GLU A 115 20.36 26.79 15.17
CA GLU A 115 19.81 25.71 16.01
C GLU A 115 18.35 25.34 15.68
N ASN A 116 17.72 26.04 14.72
CA ASN A 116 16.34 25.79 14.34
C ASN A 116 16.25 24.73 13.24
N ILE A 117 15.30 23.82 13.37
CA ILE A 117 14.98 22.85 12.32
C ILE A 117 14.30 23.60 11.16
N ASP A 118 14.80 23.39 9.95
CA ASP A 118 14.24 23.98 8.73
C ASP A 118 13.32 23.00 7.99
N MET A 119 13.67 21.71 8.01
CA MET A 119 12.99 20.65 7.28
C MET A 119 13.05 19.33 8.04
N PHE A 120 12.15 18.41 7.70
CA PHE A 120 12.19 17.00 8.10
C PHE A 120 12.26 16.13 6.86
N LEU A 121 13.06 15.06 6.94
CA LEU A 121 13.10 14.01 5.92
C LEU A 121 12.61 12.72 6.54
N CYS A 122 11.72 12.03 5.84
CA CYS A 122 11.08 10.81 6.27
C CYS A 122 11.31 9.71 5.24
N VAL A 123 11.69 8.52 5.70
CA VAL A 123 11.71 7.29 4.89
C VAL A 123 11.11 6.15 5.68
N ARG A 124 10.00 5.60 5.20
CA ARG A 124 9.39 4.36 5.70
C ARG A 124 9.78 3.21 4.79
N ALA A 125 10.10 2.05 5.36
CA ALA A 125 10.34 0.83 4.58
C ALA A 125 9.91 -0.41 5.38
N HIS A 126 9.47 -1.44 4.68
CA HIS A 126 9.07 -2.70 5.27
C HIS A 126 10.27 -3.54 5.72
N TRP A 127 10.35 -3.84 7.02
CA TRP A 127 11.38 -4.70 7.60
C TRP A 127 10.86 -6.11 7.81
N LEU A 128 11.62 -7.11 7.37
CA LEU A 128 11.16 -8.51 7.31
C LEU A 128 10.88 -9.17 8.67
N ASP A 129 11.48 -8.66 9.74
CA ASP A 129 11.42 -9.33 11.04
C ASP A 129 11.69 -8.36 12.19
N LEU A 130 10.75 -8.21 13.11
CA LEU A 130 10.92 -7.38 14.32
C LEU A 130 10.63 -8.16 15.59
N GLY A 131 10.87 -9.48 15.57
CA GLY A 131 10.66 -10.33 16.75
C GLY A 131 9.20 -10.51 17.16
N ALA A 132 8.27 -10.46 16.21
CA ALA A 132 6.87 -10.80 16.43
C ALA A 132 6.71 -12.25 16.92
N LYS A 133 5.52 -12.69 17.34
CA LYS A 133 5.32 -14.08 17.82
C LYS A 133 5.70 -15.13 16.77
N ASP A 134 5.45 -14.83 15.51
CA ASP A 134 5.79 -15.67 14.36
C ASP A 134 6.69 -14.92 13.37
N ALA A 135 7.33 -15.67 12.46
CA ALA A 135 8.11 -15.11 11.36
C ALA A 135 7.19 -14.68 10.21
N GLY A 136 7.57 -13.60 9.50
CA GLY A 136 6.73 -13.04 8.45
C GLY A 136 5.42 -12.48 9.00
N TYR A 137 4.32 -12.61 8.23
CA TYR A 137 3.01 -12.13 8.68
C TYR A 137 2.48 -12.88 9.90
N VAL A 138 2.10 -12.14 10.94
CA VAL A 138 1.29 -12.62 12.06
C VAL A 138 -0.17 -12.49 11.68
N ILE A 139 -0.86 -13.63 11.51
CA ILE A 139 -2.22 -13.66 10.94
C ILE A 139 -3.33 -13.83 11.98
N ASP A 140 -2.96 -13.98 13.24
CA ASP A 140 -3.83 -14.32 14.37
C ASP A 140 -3.34 -13.64 15.67
N SER A 141 -2.67 -12.49 15.58
CA SER A 141 -2.37 -11.68 16.76
C SER A 141 -3.64 -11.02 17.28
N THR A 142 -3.79 -10.98 18.61
CA THR A 142 -4.91 -10.35 19.30
C THR A 142 -4.50 -9.15 20.14
N ASP A 143 -3.20 -8.88 20.19
CA ASP A 143 -2.59 -7.78 20.93
C ASP A 143 -1.32 -7.35 20.18
N VAL A 144 -1.07 -6.05 20.08
CA VAL A 144 0.11 -5.48 19.40
C VAL A 144 1.44 -6.01 19.95
N HIS A 145 1.50 -6.44 21.20
CA HIS A 145 2.71 -7.03 21.79
C HIS A 145 3.07 -8.40 21.21
N GLN A 146 2.18 -9.01 20.43
CA GLN A 146 2.47 -10.21 19.64
C GLN A 146 3.08 -9.87 18.27
N GLU A 147 3.17 -8.59 17.90
CA GLU A 147 3.50 -8.13 16.56
C GLU A 147 4.94 -7.67 16.40
N GLY A 148 5.71 -7.59 17.49
CA GLY A 148 7.14 -7.33 17.49
C GLY A 148 7.55 -6.18 18.40
N ILE A 149 8.82 -5.78 18.32
CA ILE A 149 9.38 -4.70 19.14
C ILE A 149 8.88 -3.32 18.71
N ILE A 150 8.47 -2.51 19.68
CA ILE A 150 7.89 -1.18 19.46
C ILE A 150 8.93 -0.09 19.74
N PHE A 151 9.09 0.81 18.78
CA PHE A 151 9.87 2.04 18.81
C PHE A 151 8.92 3.24 18.66
N PRO A 152 8.56 3.93 19.74
CA PRO A 152 7.59 5.03 19.72
C PRO A 152 8.26 6.39 19.48
N GLY A 153 9.17 6.50 18.51
CA GLY A 153 9.94 7.72 18.26
C GLY A 153 11.21 7.81 19.10
N VAL A 154 12.14 6.88 18.91
CA VAL A 154 13.42 6.86 19.64
C VAL A 154 14.59 7.32 18.75
N ARG A 155 15.55 8.04 19.33
CA ARG A 155 16.79 8.41 18.61
C ARG A 155 17.72 7.20 18.50
N VAL A 156 17.79 6.63 17.31
CA VAL A 156 18.66 5.50 16.97
C VAL A 156 20.04 5.95 16.49
N ILE A 157 20.14 7.14 15.91
CA ILE A 157 21.42 7.82 15.67
C ILE A 157 21.38 9.14 16.44
N LYS A 158 22.44 9.43 17.18
CA LYS A 158 22.62 10.65 17.96
C LYS A 158 23.87 11.37 17.43
N GLU A 159 23.68 12.55 16.85
CA GLU A 159 24.76 13.37 16.29
C GLU A 159 25.68 12.58 15.34
N GLY A 160 25.07 11.79 14.45
CA GLY A 160 25.79 10.95 13.48
C GLY A 160 26.35 9.64 14.01
N LYS A 161 26.16 9.31 15.31
CA LYS A 161 26.63 8.08 15.94
C LYS A 161 25.47 7.13 16.24
N LEU A 162 25.54 5.90 15.74
CA LEU A 162 24.56 4.85 16.02
C LEU A 162 24.56 4.49 17.52
N ASP A 163 23.37 4.46 18.12
CA ASP A 163 23.18 3.96 19.49
C ASP A 163 23.37 2.44 19.51
N GLN A 164 24.52 2.01 20.04
CA GLN A 164 24.91 0.60 20.04
C GLN A 164 24.04 -0.24 20.97
N ASP A 165 23.49 0.32 22.04
CA ASP A 165 22.69 -0.43 22.99
C ASP A 165 21.30 -0.70 22.40
N LEU A 166 20.68 0.30 21.78
CA LEU A 166 19.44 0.10 21.01
C LEU A 166 19.64 -0.89 19.86
N TRP A 167 20.77 -0.79 19.15
CA TRP A 167 21.07 -1.71 18.06
C TRP A 167 21.20 -3.16 18.53
N ARG A 168 21.88 -3.40 19.66
CA ARG A 168 22.00 -4.75 20.26
C ARG A 168 20.65 -5.34 20.63
N ILE A 169 19.72 -4.52 21.13
CA ILE A 169 18.36 -4.97 21.44
C ILE A 169 17.64 -5.41 20.17
N LEU A 170 17.69 -4.58 19.11
CA LEU A 170 17.06 -4.88 17.83
C LEU A 170 17.63 -6.17 17.21
N GLU A 171 18.96 -6.30 17.20
CA GLU A 171 19.65 -7.46 16.65
C GLU A 171 19.29 -8.75 17.39
N ALA A 172 19.23 -8.72 18.73
CA ALA A 172 18.90 -9.89 19.54
C ALA A 172 17.43 -10.34 19.39
N ASN A 173 16.52 -9.45 18.99
CA ASN A 173 15.11 -9.77 18.82
C ASN A 173 14.76 -10.17 17.38
N SER A 174 15.72 -10.17 16.45
CA SER A 174 15.45 -10.52 15.05
C SER A 174 15.91 -11.92 14.66
N ARG A 175 15.13 -12.56 13.80
CA ARG A 175 15.47 -13.79 13.07
C ARG A 175 16.33 -13.51 11.83
N LEU A 176 16.37 -12.27 11.36
CA LEU A 176 17.06 -11.80 10.15
C LEU A 176 17.86 -10.50 10.40
N PRO A 177 18.74 -10.44 11.42
CA PRO A 177 19.40 -9.19 11.83
C PRO A 177 20.25 -8.55 10.72
N GLU A 178 20.91 -9.35 9.88
CA GLU A 178 21.74 -8.83 8.78
C GLU A 178 20.91 -8.12 7.69
N ALA A 179 19.69 -8.61 7.42
CA ALA A 179 18.80 -7.96 6.46
C ALA A 179 18.34 -6.59 6.99
N ILE A 180 17.93 -6.56 8.27
CA ILE A 180 17.54 -5.32 8.96
C ILE A 180 18.69 -4.31 8.98
N LYS A 181 19.92 -4.77 9.26
CA LYS A 181 21.11 -3.92 9.22
C LYS A 181 21.33 -3.29 7.86
N GLY A 182 21.18 -4.08 6.80
CA GLY A 182 21.27 -3.61 5.41
C GLY A 182 20.21 -2.55 5.09
N ASP A 183 18.94 -2.85 5.38
CA ASP A 183 17.82 -1.96 5.07
C ASP A 183 17.80 -0.69 5.93
N PHE A 184 18.18 -0.77 7.21
CA PHE A 184 18.44 0.40 8.06
C PHE A 184 19.53 1.28 7.46
N GLY A 185 20.64 0.68 7.02
CA GLY A 185 21.71 1.38 6.32
C GLY A 185 21.23 2.08 5.04
N ALA A 186 20.38 1.42 4.26
CA ALA A 186 19.77 1.97 3.05
C ALA A 186 18.86 3.17 3.36
N GLN A 187 18.04 3.08 4.41
CA GLN A 187 17.21 4.21 4.89
C GLN A 187 18.07 5.38 5.36
N VAL A 188 19.15 5.14 6.12
CA VAL A 188 20.08 6.21 6.55
C VAL A 188 20.78 6.86 5.34
N ALA A 189 21.19 6.08 4.33
CA ALA A 189 21.78 6.60 3.10
C ALA A 189 20.79 7.46 2.30
N CYS A 190 19.53 7.01 2.24
CA CYS A 190 18.40 7.76 1.67
C CYS A 190 18.25 9.12 2.36
N LEU A 191 18.17 9.16 3.69
CA LEU A 191 18.05 10.42 4.45
C LEU A 191 19.23 11.37 4.23
N ARG A 192 20.47 10.86 4.21
CA ARG A 192 21.67 11.66 3.93
C ARG A 192 21.67 12.26 2.53
N THR A 193 21.18 11.52 1.53
CA THR A 193 21.02 12.01 0.15
C THR A 193 20.03 13.18 0.11
N GLY A 194 18.91 13.04 0.82
CA GLY A 194 17.92 14.10 0.95
C GLY A 194 18.48 15.34 1.66
N GLU A 195 19.23 15.15 2.75
CA GLU A 195 19.80 16.26 3.51
C GLU A 195 20.77 17.08 2.64
N ALA A 196 21.67 16.41 1.91
CA ALA A 196 22.58 17.07 0.98
C ALA A 196 21.81 17.88 -0.08
N SER A 197 20.79 17.26 -0.70
CA SER A 197 19.98 17.91 -1.74
C SER A 197 19.24 19.14 -1.20
N VAL A 198 18.64 19.05 -0.02
CA VAL A 198 17.95 20.18 0.63
C VAL A 198 18.92 21.30 0.95
N ARG A 199 20.10 20.99 1.50
CA ARG A 199 21.14 22.00 1.77
C ARG A 199 21.59 22.73 0.51
N GLU A 200 21.74 22.03 -0.61
CA GLU A 200 22.07 22.65 -1.90
C GLU A 200 20.98 23.62 -2.39
N ILE A 201 19.70 23.27 -2.24
CA ILE A 201 18.58 24.14 -2.58
C ILE A 201 18.66 25.43 -1.75
N TYR A 202 18.83 25.32 -0.43
CA TYR A 202 18.93 26.47 0.45
C TYR A 202 20.18 27.31 0.18
N ALA A 203 21.33 26.69 -0.08
CA ALA A 203 22.55 27.41 -0.42
C ALA A 203 22.41 28.23 -1.71
N LYS A 204 21.66 27.72 -2.69
CA LYS A 204 21.47 28.36 -3.99
C LYS A 204 20.45 29.50 -3.96
N PHE A 205 19.33 29.34 -3.24
CA PHE A 205 18.22 30.28 -3.28
C PHE A 205 18.09 31.16 -2.03
N GLY A 206 18.64 30.72 -0.89
CA GLY A 206 18.49 31.36 0.41
C GLY A 206 17.16 31.00 1.10
N ARG A 207 17.17 30.98 2.43
CA ARG A 207 16.04 30.54 3.28
C ARG A 207 14.73 31.25 2.95
N GLU A 208 14.74 32.59 2.85
CA GLU A 208 13.51 33.37 2.62
C GLU A 208 12.82 32.99 1.30
N ARG A 209 13.58 32.89 0.21
CA ARG A 209 13.06 32.55 -1.12
C ARG A 209 12.55 31.11 -1.17
N VAL A 210 13.24 30.18 -0.53
CA VAL A 210 12.79 28.79 -0.41
C VAL A 210 11.45 28.70 0.33
N LEU A 211 11.34 29.33 1.50
CA LEU A 211 10.10 29.32 2.28
C LEU A 211 8.94 30.01 1.54
N GLY A 212 9.22 31.15 0.88
CA GLY A 212 8.24 31.84 0.05
C GLY A 212 7.78 31.02 -1.15
N ALA A 213 8.66 30.22 -1.76
CA ALA A 213 8.30 29.31 -2.84
C ALA A 213 7.40 28.16 -2.32
N ILE A 214 7.71 27.59 -1.16
CA ILE A 214 6.92 26.53 -0.53
C ILE A 214 5.48 26.96 -0.29
N ASP A 215 5.29 28.11 0.34
CA ASP A 215 3.93 28.63 0.57
C ASP A 215 3.21 28.93 -0.75
N ALA A 216 3.93 29.41 -1.78
CA ALA A 216 3.34 29.70 -3.09
C ALA A 216 2.87 28.43 -3.83
N PHE A 217 3.68 27.36 -3.89
CA PHE A 217 3.24 26.14 -4.58
C PHE A 217 2.25 25.31 -3.78
N PHE A 218 2.21 25.42 -2.44
CA PHE A 218 1.09 24.90 -1.64
C PHE A 218 -0.21 25.60 -2.01
N ALA A 219 -0.23 26.93 -2.06
CA ALA A 219 -1.41 27.70 -2.45
C ALA A 219 -1.87 27.36 -3.88
N HIS A 220 -0.92 27.22 -4.82
CA HIS A 220 -1.21 26.83 -6.20
C HIS A 220 -1.83 25.42 -6.29
N SER A 221 -1.25 24.45 -5.58
CA SER A 221 -1.75 23.07 -5.58
C SER A 221 -3.13 22.98 -4.92
N HIS A 222 -3.36 23.75 -3.86
CA HIS A 222 -4.67 23.84 -3.22
C HIS A 222 -5.72 24.42 -4.17
N GLU A 223 -5.41 25.50 -4.89
CA GLU A 223 -6.36 26.10 -5.84
C GLU A 223 -6.71 25.11 -6.96
N LYS A 224 -5.73 24.39 -7.51
CA LYS A 224 -5.97 23.37 -8.54
C LYS A 224 -6.85 22.22 -8.02
N THR A 225 -6.57 21.71 -6.82
CA THR A 225 -7.42 20.70 -6.18
C THR A 225 -8.84 21.23 -5.94
N ARG A 226 -8.98 22.48 -5.50
CA ARG A 226 -10.28 23.13 -5.25
C ARG A 226 -11.09 23.32 -6.54
N GLU A 227 -10.44 23.69 -7.64
CA GLU A 227 -11.07 23.77 -8.96
C GLU A 227 -11.59 22.40 -9.42
N ALA A 228 -10.78 21.35 -9.27
CA ALA A 228 -11.22 19.99 -9.59
C ALA A 228 -12.37 19.52 -8.71
N LEU A 229 -12.32 19.82 -7.39
CA LEU A 229 -13.38 19.50 -6.45
C LEU A 229 -14.74 20.14 -6.82
N LYS A 230 -14.74 21.36 -7.38
CA LYS A 230 -15.97 22.01 -7.90
C LYS A 230 -16.64 21.23 -9.02
N SER A 231 -15.86 20.50 -9.83
CA SER A 231 -16.39 19.68 -10.93
C SER A 231 -17.01 18.36 -10.48
N LEU A 232 -16.73 17.92 -9.24
CA LEU A 232 -17.29 16.70 -8.67
C LEU A 232 -18.76 16.94 -8.23
N PRO A 233 -19.61 15.90 -8.30
CA PRO A 233 -21.01 16.01 -7.89
C PRO A 233 -21.10 16.39 -6.41
N LYS A 234 -22.04 17.27 -6.06
CA LYS A 234 -22.29 17.70 -4.67
C LYS A 234 -23.34 16.81 -4.03
N GLY A 235 -23.09 16.37 -2.80
CA GLY A 235 -23.98 15.45 -2.09
C GLY A 235 -23.24 14.48 -1.18
N SER A 236 -23.97 13.47 -0.71
CA SER A 236 -23.45 12.39 0.14
C SER A 236 -23.84 11.03 -0.42
N TRP A 237 -22.90 10.10 -0.44
CA TRP A 237 -23.10 8.73 -0.89
C TRP A 237 -22.40 7.76 0.05
N SER A 238 -23.01 6.60 0.25
CA SER A 238 -22.45 5.55 1.11
C SER A 238 -22.25 4.26 0.34
N ALA A 239 -21.27 3.48 0.76
CA ALA A 239 -21.05 2.14 0.27
C ALA A 239 -20.61 1.21 1.40
N VAL A 240 -20.97 -0.06 1.26
CA VAL A 240 -20.60 -1.13 2.19
C VAL A 240 -19.81 -2.19 1.45
N GLU A 241 -18.74 -2.67 2.06
CA GLU A 241 -17.96 -3.84 1.67
C GLU A 241 -17.69 -4.73 2.87
N TRP A 242 -17.18 -5.93 2.60
CA TRP A 242 -16.93 -6.94 3.61
C TRP A 242 -15.51 -7.50 3.49
N LEU A 243 -14.84 -7.61 4.63
CA LEU A 243 -13.61 -8.37 4.80
C LEU A 243 -13.97 -9.80 5.26
N ASP A 244 -13.21 -10.80 4.83
CA ASP A 244 -13.55 -12.20 5.07
C ASP A 244 -13.60 -12.64 6.55
N ASP A 245 -12.62 -12.21 7.37
CA ASP A 245 -12.46 -12.54 8.79
C ASP A 245 -11.31 -11.74 9.43
N ASP A 246 -11.15 -11.84 10.76
CA ASP A 246 -10.02 -11.27 11.51
C ASP A 246 -8.89 -12.30 11.78
N GLY A 247 -9.02 -13.55 11.34
CA GLY A 247 -8.05 -14.62 11.63
C GLY A 247 -8.16 -15.24 13.02
N VAL A 248 -9.11 -14.80 13.84
CA VAL A 248 -9.42 -15.34 15.18
C VAL A 248 -10.84 -15.91 15.21
N THR A 249 -11.79 -15.26 14.53
CA THR A 249 -13.14 -15.77 14.26
C THR A 249 -13.37 -15.87 12.75
N ASP A 250 -14.41 -16.58 12.34
CA ASP A 250 -14.80 -16.73 10.93
C ASP A 250 -15.79 -15.64 10.45
N ASP A 251 -16.12 -14.67 11.32
CA ASP A 251 -17.14 -13.65 11.07
C ASP A 251 -16.64 -12.63 10.04
N LYS A 252 -17.49 -12.33 9.05
CA LYS A 252 -17.20 -11.25 8.09
C LYS A 252 -17.26 -9.91 8.80
N ILE A 253 -16.34 -9.02 8.44
CA ILE A 253 -16.22 -7.69 9.05
C ILE A 253 -16.78 -6.65 8.08
N ARG A 254 -17.67 -5.81 8.57
CA ARG A 254 -18.35 -4.78 7.79
C ARG A 254 -17.51 -3.51 7.70
N MET A 255 -17.24 -3.07 6.49
CA MET A 255 -16.62 -1.79 6.19
C MET A 255 -17.63 -0.89 5.50
N GLU A 256 -17.82 0.32 6.02
CA GLU A 256 -18.69 1.33 5.42
C GLU A 256 -17.96 2.66 5.31
N VAL A 257 -18.18 3.32 4.18
CA VAL A 257 -17.78 4.72 3.99
C VAL A 257 -19.01 5.54 3.63
N LYS A 258 -19.04 6.77 4.13
CA LYS A 258 -19.88 7.86 3.64
C LYS A 258 -18.98 8.97 3.10
N VAL A 259 -19.09 9.24 1.80
CA VAL A 259 -18.37 10.32 1.13
C VAL A 259 -19.31 11.50 0.97
N THR A 260 -18.91 12.69 1.44
CA THR A 260 -19.66 13.94 1.28
C THR A 260 -18.81 14.96 0.56
N ILE A 261 -19.35 15.51 -0.54
CA ILE A 261 -18.67 16.49 -1.38
C ILE A 261 -19.44 17.81 -1.29
N THR A 262 -18.81 18.84 -0.75
CA THR A 262 -19.32 20.21 -0.69
C THR A 262 -18.62 21.08 -1.74
N GLU A 263 -18.88 22.39 -1.74
CA GLU A 263 -18.18 23.34 -2.62
C GLU A 263 -16.67 23.40 -2.36
N ASP A 264 -16.25 23.14 -1.13
CA ASP A 264 -14.91 23.42 -0.62
C ASP A 264 -14.26 22.25 0.16
N GLN A 265 -14.99 21.17 0.43
CA GLN A 265 -14.52 20.01 1.18
C GLN A 265 -14.91 18.68 0.52
N PHE A 266 -14.04 17.69 0.69
CA PHE A 266 -14.26 16.29 0.43
C PHE A 266 -14.11 15.53 1.74
N ILE A 267 -15.23 15.08 2.29
CA ILE A 267 -15.29 14.46 3.62
C ILE A 267 -15.47 12.95 3.44
N VAL A 268 -14.59 12.16 4.04
CA VAL A 268 -14.64 10.69 4.02
C VAL A 268 -14.86 10.20 5.45
N ASP A 269 -16.02 9.62 5.71
CA ASP A 269 -16.43 9.17 7.04
C ASP A 269 -16.58 7.65 7.09
N TYR A 270 -15.76 7.00 7.93
CA TYR A 270 -15.72 5.55 8.13
C TYR A 270 -16.49 5.09 9.38
N ASN A 271 -17.15 5.98 10.12
CA ASN A 271 -17.81 5.65 11.38
C ASN A 271 -18.99 4.68 11.27
N GLY A 272 -19.48 4.41 10.06
CA GLY A 272 -20.44 3.34 9.81
C GLY A 272 -19.85 1.93 9.87
N SER A 273 -18.53 1.79 9.85
CA SER A 273 -17.84 0.49 9.90
C SER A 273 -17.95 -0.18 11.28
N ASP A 274 -17.66 -1.48 11.33
CA ASP A 274 -17.60 -2.21 12.59
C ASP A 274 -16.58 -1.58 13.58
N PRO A 275 -16.76 -1.80 14.89
CA PRO A 275 -15.73 -1.47 15.87
C PRO A 275 -14.45 -2.30 15.61
N MET A 276 -13.37 -1.96 16.31
CA MET A 276 -12.16 -2.78 16.29
C MET A 276 -12.48 -4.25 16.60
N VAL A 277 -11.85 -5.14 15.84
CA VAL A 277 -11.96 -6.58 15.99
C VAL A 277 -10.78 -7.14 16.77
N ARG A 278 -10.87 -8.41 17.16
CA ARG A 278 -9.86 -9.04 18.00
C ARG A 278 -8.58 -9.30 17.23
N GLY A 279 -8.68 -9.79 15.99
CA GLY A 279 -7.53 -10.13 15.15
C GLY A 279 -6.81 -8.93 14.52
N PRO A 280 -5.71 -9.15 13.77
CA PRO A 280 -4.75 -8.12 13.41
C PRO A 280 -5.12 -7.28 12.19
N VAL A 281 -6.40 -7.17 11.87
CA VAL A 281 -6.91 -6.48 10.68
C VAL A 281 -7.40 -5.06 11.00
N ASN A 282 -7.17 -4.55 12.22
CA ASN A 282 -7.50 -3.17 12.57
C ASN A 282 -6.55 -2.19 11.89
N VAL A 283 -7.07 -1.03 11.47
CA VAL A 283 -6.31 -0.05 10.70
C VAL A 283 -5.89 1.12 11.59
N PRO A 284 -4.58 1.41 11.69
CA PRO A 284 -4.13 2.64 12.32
C PRO A 284 -4.70 3.88 11.61
N TYR A 285 -5.14 4.89 12.36
CA TYR A 285 -5.84 6.04 11.78
C TYR A 285 -5.02 6.78 10.69
N GLY A 286 -3.70 6.87 10.85
CA GLY A 286 -2.84 7.44 9.80
C GLY A 286 -2.91 6.69 8.46
N ALA A 287 -3.10 5.36 8.47
CA ALA A 287 -3.29 4.57 7.26
C ALA A 287 -4.65 4.87 6.61
N THR A 288 -5.72 5.02 7.41
CA THR A 288 -7.05 5.45 6.96
C THR A 288 -6.99 6.81 6.25
N VAL A 289 -6.25 7.77 6.82
CA VAL A 289 -6.03 9.08 6.21
C VAL A 289 -5.26 8.96 4.88
N SER A 290 -4.23 8.12 4.83
CA SER A 290 -3.39 7.92 3.62
C SER A 290 -4.18 7.31 2.46
N MET A 291 -5.03 6.32 2.77
CA MET A 291 -5.96 5.73 1.80
C MET A 291 -6.91 6.79 1.22
N ALA A 292 -7.54 7.60 2.08
CA ALA A 292 -8.42 8.67 1.64
C ALA A 292 -7.69 9.76 0.83
N LYS A 293 -6.45 10.13 1.22
CA LYS A 293 -5.59 11.05 0.46
C LYS A 293 -5.32 10.55 -0.95
N THR A 294 -4.98 9.28 -1.08
CA THR A 294 -4.66 8.68 -2.37
C THR A 294 -5.84 8.74 -3.32
N TYR A 295 -7.03 8.33 -2.84
CA TYR A 295 -8.24 8.35 -3.68
C TYR A 295 -8.72 9.77 -3.98
N PHE A 296 -8.63 10.68 -3.00
CA PHE A 296 -8.94 12.11 -3.22
C PHE A 296 -8.01 12.74 -4.27
N LYS A 297 -6.71 12.43 -4.23
CA LYS A 297 -5.75 12.88 -5.24
C LYS A 297 -6.09 12.30 -6.61
N PHE A 298 -6.46 11.02 -6.70
CA PHE A 298 -6.91 10.40 -7.95
C PHE A 298 -8.11 11.15 -8.57
N LEU A 299 -9.07 11.58 -7.75
CA LEU A 299 -10.26 12.30 -8.21
C LEU A 299 -10.01 13.78 -8.57
N THR A 300 -8.97 14.41 -8.04
CA THR A 300 -8.80 15.88 -8.13
C THR A 300 -7.52 16.33 -8.82
N SER A 301 -6.43 15.60 -8.67
CA SER A 301 -5.07 16.09 -8.96
C SER A 301 -4.10 14.95 -9.28
N ALA A 302 -4.56 13.95 -10.04
CA ALA A 302 -3.80 12.75 -10.37
C ALA A 302 -2.43 13.06 -11.00
N ASP A 303 -2.37 14.05 -11.89
CA ASP A 303 -1.18 14.38 -12.69
C ASP A 303 -0.23 15.40 -12.04
N THR A 304 -0.54 15.91 -10.84
CA THR A 304 0.38 16.82 -10.13
C THR A 304 1.20 16.08 -9.09
N PRO A 305 2.49 16.42 -8.91
CA PRO A 305 3.25 15.99 -7.75
C PRO A 305 2.51 16.35 -6.45
N SER A 306 2.54 15.44 -5.47
CA SER A 306 1.87 15.66 -4.20
C SER A 306 2.63 16.64 -3.32
N ASN A 307 1.89 17.53 -2.68
CA ASN A 307 2.34 18.33 -1.56
C ASN A 307 1.15 18.65 -0.64
N HIS A 308 1.41 19.36 0.46
CA HIS A 308 0.40 19.71 1.47
C HIS A 308 -0.86 20.36 0.86
N GLY A 309 -0.70 21.23 -0.14
CA GLY A 309 -1.80 21.94 -0.79
C GLY A 309 -2.82 21.01 -1.44
N ASN A 310 -2.37 19.85 -1.96
CA ASN A 310 -3.24 18.89 -2.63
C ASN A 310 -4.31 18.28 -1.71
N TYR A 311 -4.13 18.32 -0.40
CA TYR A 311 -4.97 17.62 0.57
C TYR A 311 -5.72 18.53 1.54
N MET A 312 -5.55 19.85 1.46
CA MET A 312 -6.15 20.79 2.42
C MET A 312 -7.70 20.79 2.41
N ALA A 313 -8.32 20.30 1.33
CA ALA A 313 -9.78 20.17 1.22
C ALA A 313 -10.31 18.78 1.64
N LEU A 314 -9.43 17.87 2.07
CA LEU A 314 -9.80 16.54 2.52
C LEU A 314 -10.01 16.52 4.04
N ASP A 315 -11.16 16.02 4.47
CA ASP A 315 -11.48 15.71 5.86
C ASP A 315 -11.75 14.21 6.01
N VAL A 316 -11.15 13.56 7.00
CA VAL A 316 -11.23 12.10 7.19
C VAL A 316 -11.69 11.79 8.61
N LYS A 317 -12.77 11.03 8.74
CA LYS A 317 -13.40 10.72 10.02
C LYS A 317 -13.40 9.22 10.28
N ALA A 318 -12.92 8.87 11.46
CA ALA A 318 -13.06 7.58 12.10
C ALA A 318 -12.82 7.82 13.59
N ASP A 319 -13.78 7.46 14.43
CA ASP A 319 -13.73 7.69 15.86
C ASP A 319 -12.83 6.64 16.52
N PRO A 320 -12.06 6.99 17.57
CA PRO A 320 -11.20 6.04 18.27
C PRO A 320 -11.95 4.75 18.67
N GLY A 321 -11.43 3.60 18.28
CA GLY A 321 -12.07 2.30 18.51
C GLY A 321 -12.96 1.81 17.36
N ASN A 322 -13.08 2.57 16.27
CA ASN A 322 -13.56 2.08 14.98
C ASN A 322 -12.50 1.17 14.33
N LEU A 323 -12.90 0.24 13.45
CA LEU A 323 -11.98 -0.57 12.64
C LEU A 323 -10.92 0.27 11.90
N PHE A 324 -11.30 1.47 11.46
CA PHE A 324 -10.45 2.45 10.77
C PHE A 324 -9.72 3.43 11.69
N HIS A 325 -9.79 3.24 13.01
CA HIS A 325 -9.05 4.00 14.01
C HIS A 325 -8.69 3.08 15.17
N ALA A 326 -7.74 2.19 14.89
CA ALA A 326 -7.17 1.31 15.91
C ALA A 326 -6.60 2.13 17.08
N VAL A 327 -6.84 1.67 18.31
CA VAL A 327 -6.26 2.22 19.54
C VAL A 327 -5.58 1.12 20.34
N TYR A 328 -4.58 1.50 21.13
CA TYR A 328 -3.83 0.56 21.94
C TYR A 328 -4.72 -0.25 22.89
N PRO A 329 -4.54 -1.59 23.04
CA PRO A 329 -3.48 -2.43 22.45
C PRO A 329 -3.93 -3.26 21.23
N ALA A 330 -4.90 -2.80 20.44
CA ALA A 330 -5.45 -3.56 19.31
C ALA A 330 -4.36 -4.03 18.32
N ALA A 331 -4.50 -5.26 17.82
CA ALA A 331 -3.62 -5.84 16.82
C ALA A 331 -3.83 -5.19 15.43
N THR A 332 -2.76 -4.91 14.69
CA THR A 332 -2.77 -4.12 13.45
C THR A 332 -1.87 -4.68 12.35
N TYR A 333 -1.29 -5.87 12.54
CA TYR A 333 -0.22 -6.36 11.68
C TYR A 333 -0.60 -6.55 10.21
N MET A 334 -1.88 -6.79 9.92
CA MET A 334 -2.35 -7.15 8.59
C MET A 334 -2.95 -5.94 7.85
N PRO A 335 -2.30 -5.43 6.79
CA PRO A 335 -2.77 -4.26 6.06
C PRO A 335 -4.04 -4.47 5.22
N TRP A 336 -4.50 -5.71 5.00
CA TRP A 336 -5.54 -6.02 3.99
C TRP A 336 -6.85 -5.25 4.13
N THR A 337 -7.26 -4.86 5.34
CA THR A 337 -8.48 -4.04 5.54
C THR A 337 -8.41 -2.73 4.78
N HIS A 338 -7.28 -2.00 4.87
CA HIS A 338 -7.15 -0.73 4.14
C HIS A 338 -6.98 -0.95 2.63
N MET A 339 -6.39 -2.09 2.21
CA MET A 339 -6.28 -2.42 0.79
C MET A 339 -7.66 -2.68 0.18
N VAL A 340 -8.49 -3.49 0.83
CA VAL A 340 -9.87 -3.75 0.38
C VAL A 340 -10.72 -2.49 0.44
N ALA A 341 -10.58 -1.70 1.50
CA ALA A 341 -11.35 -0.46 1.67
C ALA A 341 -10.95 0.65 0.68
N PHE A 342 -9.82 0.51 -0.03
CA PHE A 342 -9.35 1.49 -1.01
C PHE A 342 -10.41 1.77 -2.09
N GLU A 343 -11.07 0.73 -2.60
CA GLU A 343 -12.13 0.86 -3.60
C GLU A 343 -13.50 1.20 -3.01
N LEU A 344 -13.63 1.34 -1.68
CA LEU A 344 -14.90 1.65 -1.03
C LEU A 344 -15.36 3.08 -1.33
N ILE A 345 -14.42 4.03 -1.42
CA ILE A 345 -14.68 5.40 -1.90
C ILE A 345 -15.15 5.36 -3.37
N ALA A 346 -14.50 4.53 -4.19
CA ALA A 346 -14.90 4.31 -5.58
C ALA A 346 -16.35 3.84 -5.67
N LYS A 347 -16.68 2.81 -4.89
CA LYS A 347 -18.01 2.19 -4.84
C LYS A 347 -19.10 3.18 -4.44
N ALA A 348 -18.81 4.06 -3.48
CA ALA A 348 -19.76 5.10 -3.06
C ALA A 348 -20.03 6.12 -4.18
N LEU A 349 -19.03 6.46 -4.99
CA LEU A 349 -19.11 7.52 -6.00
C LEU A 349 -19.45 7.01 -7.41
N ALA A 350 -19.24 5.74 -7.71
CA ALA A 350 -19.50 5.14 -9.03
C ALA A 350 -20.96 5.33 -9.55
N PRO A 351 -22.00 5.42 -8.69
CA PRO A 351 -23.35 5.77 -9.15
C PRO A 351 -23.48 7.18 -9.75
N VAL A 352 -22.60 8.11 -9.39
CA VAL A 352 -22.67 9.54 -9.77
C VAL A 352 -21.44 10.05 -10.54
N ILE A 353 -20.38 9.27 -10.64
CA ILE A 353 -19.19 9.57 -11.46
C ILE A 353 -19.02 8.45 -12.48
N ASP A 354 -19.50 8.69 -13.71
CA ASP A 354 -19.60 7.65 -14.75
C ASP A 354 -18.25 7.11 -15.25
N TRP A 355 -17.15 7.84 -15.03
CA TRP A 355 -15.82 7.41 -15.49
C TRP A 355 -15.10 6.47 -14.52
N LEU A 356 -15.61 6.28 -13.30
CA LEU A 356 -15.04 5.33 -12.36
C LEU A 356 -15.20 3.88 -12.86
N PRO A 357 -14.17 3.03 -12.70
CA PRO A 357 -14.23 1.63 -13.11
C PRO A 357 -15.18 0.83 -12.20
N ALA A 358 -15.57 -0.36 -12.66
CA ALA A 358 -16.09 -1.40 -11.77
C ALA A 358 -14.98 -1.91 -10.82
N ALA A 359 -15.33 -2.78 -9.86
CA ALA A 359 -14.36 -3.29 -8.91
C ALA A 359 -13.19 -4.01 -9.57
N SER A 360 -11.99 -3.90 -8.99
CA SER A 360 -10.89 -4.81 -9.27
C SER A 360 -11.15 -6.22 -8.70
N GLY A 361 -10.14 -7.10 -8.77
CA GLY A 361 -10.13 -8.42 -8.13
C GLY A 361 -10.20 -8.42 -6.60
N GLY A 362 -10.42 -7.27 -5.97
CA GLY A 362 -10.94 -7.14 -4.61
C GLY A 362 -9.89 -6.87 -3.53
N ASP A 363 -8.73 -7.52 -3.59
CA ASP A 363 -7.59 -7.24 -2.70
C ASP A 363 -6.25 -7.39 -3.44
N GLU A 364 -5.13 -7.32 -2.71
CA GLU A 364 -3.81 -7.70 -3.21
C GLU A 364 -3.50 -9.14 -2.76
N PRO A 365 -3.85 -10.17 -3.56
CA PRO A 365 -3.64 -11.55 -3.21
C PRO A 365 -2.16 -11.90 -3.39
N GLY A 366 -1.59 -12.61 -2.42
CA GLY A 366 -0.19 -13.00 -2.52
C GLY A 366 0.17 -14.19 -1.64
N PHE A 367 1.46 -14.45 -1.54
CA PHE A 367 1.97 -15.40 -0.57
C PHE A 367 3.33 -14.97 -0.04
N MET A 368 3.59 -15.35 1.20
CA MET A 368 4.92 -15.25 1.80
C MET A 368 5.49 -16.64 1.99
N ALA A 369 6.77 -16.79 1.71
CA ALA A 369 7.51 -18.04 1.80
C ALA A 369 8.69 -17.84 2.75
N LEU A 370 8.81 -18.72 3.74
CA LEU A 370 9.84 -18.62 4.76
C LEU A 370 10.42 -19.99 5.11
N GLY A 371 11.70 -20.01 5.46
CA GLY A 371 12.40 -21.26 5.75
C GLY A 371 13.92 -21.11 5.72
N ALA A 372 14.60 -22.25 5.70
CA ALA A 372 16.04 -22.33 5.45
C ALA A 372 16.26 -22.84 4.02
N HIS A 373 17.05 -22.11 3.24
CA HIS A 373 17.30 -22.44 1.84
C HIS A 373 18.01 -23.81 1.73
N HIS A 374 17.40 -24.76 1.03
CA HIS A 374 17.80 -26.18 1.01
C HIS A 374 19.27 -26.42 0.63
N ARG A 375 19.86 -25.55 -0.21
CA ARG A 375 21.29 -25.66 -0.62
C ARG A 375 22.28 -24.92 0.26
N THR A 376 21.86 -23.85 0.96
CA THR A 376 22.79 -22.92 1.62
C THR A 376 22.59 -22.86 3.12
N GLY A 377 21.48 -23.38 3.64
CA GLY A 377 21.08 -23.30 5.05
C GLY A 377 20.69 -21.89 5.52
N LYS A 378 20.81 -20.86 4.67
CA LYS A 378 20.47 -19.49 5.05
C LYS A 378 18.96 -19.34 5.24
N ARG A 379 18.56 -18.66 6.32
CA ARG A 379 17.16 -18.28 6.53
C ARG A 379 16.74 -17.23 5.50
N TYR A 380 15.50 -17.33 5.05
CA TYR A 380 14.90 -16.35 4.16
C TYR A 380 13.44 -16.11 4.54
N VAL A 381 12.97 -14.92 4.17
CA VAL A 381 11.55 -14.56 4.05
C VAL A 381 11.42 -13.86 2.70
N VAL A 382 10.57 -14.39 1.82
CA VAL A 382 10.27 -13.80 0.53
C VAL A 382 8.77 -13.56 0.43
N SER A 383 8.36 -12.44 -0.14
CA SER A 383 6.95 -12.12 -0.37
C SER A 383 6.70 -11.96 -1.86
N ASN A 384 5.53 -12.38 -2.32
CA ASN A 384 5.05 -12.17 -3.68
C ASN A 384 3.60 -11.71 -3.67
N ASN A 385 3.34 -10.63 -4.39
CA ASN A 385 2.01 -10.15 -4.73
C ASN A 385 1.63 -10.64 -6.13
N GLU A 386 0.39 -11.06 -6.35
CA GLU A 386 -0.08 -11.48 -7.67
C GLU A 386 -0.90 -10.39 -8.34
N GLY A 387 -0.69 -10.23 -9.64
CA GLY A 387 -1.57 -9.41 -10.45
C GLY A 387 -3.01 -9.93 -10.42
N ILE A 388 -3.96 -9.01 -10.29
CA ILE A 388 -5.41 -9.24 -10.38
C ILE A 388 -5.95 -8.66 -11.68
N GLY A 389 -7.21 -8.96 -12.00
CA GLY A 389 -7.93 -8.19 -13.01
C GLY A 389 -8.43 -6.85 -12.46
N TRP A 390 -8.31 -5.78 -13.26
CA TRP A 390 -8.95 -4.50 -12.96
C TRP A 390 -10.36 -4.46 -13.53
N GLY A 391 -11.23 -3.60 -12.96
CA GLY A 391 -12.61 -3.50 -13.43
C GLY A 391 -12.74 -2.85 -14.81
N GLY A 392 -13.75 -3.26 -15.56
CA GLY A 392 -14.15 -2.61 -16.80
C GLY A 392 -14.54 -1.15 -16.58
N THR A 393 -14.30 -0.30 -17.59
CA THR A 393 -14.64 1.12 -17.53
C THR A 393 -15.75 1.45 -18.50
N HIS A 394 -16.24 2.68 -18.51
CA HIS A 394 -17.15 3.17 -19.56
C HIS A 394 -16.53 3.21 -20.97
N ARG A 395 -15.20 3.06 -21.12
CA ARG A 395 -14.48 3.21 -22.40
C ARG A 395 -13.77 1.96 -22.90
N HIS A 396 -13.35 1.09 -22.00
CA HIS A 396 -12.49 -0.05 -22.34
C HIS A 396 -12.56 -1.14 -21.27
N ASP A 397 -12.13 -2.34 -21.66
CA ASP A 397 -11.95 -3.47 -20.77
C ASP A 397 -10.92 -3.16 -19.67
N GLY A 398 -11.09 -3.78 -18.51
CA GLY A 398 -10.14 -3.72 -17.43
C GLY A 398 -8.80 -4.38 -17.79
N ALA A 399 -7.73 -3.84 -17.22
CA ALA A 399 -6.40 -4.38 -17.42
C ALA A 399 -6.26 -5.78 -16.79
N ASN A 400 -5.57 -6.69 -17.49
CA ASN A 400 -5.32 -8.05 -17.01
C ASN A 400 -4.08 -8.05 -16.11
N CYS A 401 -4.15 -8.80 -15.00
CA CYS A 401 -2.99 -9.18 -14.18
C CYS A 401 -2.09 -8.01 -13.72
N LEU A 402 -2.72 -6.89 -13.33
CA LEU A 402 -2.04 -5.76 -12.71
C LEU A 402 -2.15 -5.82 -11.19
N GLN A 403 -1.20 -5.19 -10.50
CA GLN A 403 -1.26 -5.03 -9.04
C GLN A 403 -2.53 -4.27 -8.64
N HIS A 404 -3.05 -4.52 -7.44
CA HIS A 404 -4.27 -3.90 -6.95
C HIS A 404 -4.16 -2.36 -7.00
N PRO A 405 -5.26 -1.59 -7.21
CA PRO A 405 -5.18 -0.13 -7.26
C PRO A 405 -4.52 0.53 -6.02
N SER A 406 -4.63 -0.08 -4.85
CA SER A 406 -3.94 0.37 -3.62
C SER A 406 -2.41 0.20 -3.65
N THR A 407 -1.89 -0.52 -4.63
CA THR A 407 -0.48 -0.90 -4.80
C THR A 407 -0.02 -0.69 -6.24
N SER A 408 -0.70 0.16 -7.02
CA SER A 408 -0.56 0.29 -8.48
C SER A 408 0.84 0.61 -9.04
N THR A 409 1.78 1.04 -8.19
CA THR A 409 3.20 1.27 -8.53
C THR A 409 4.10 0.03 -8.33
N VAL A 410 3.59 -1.01 -7.68
CA VAL A 410 4.28 -2.26 -7.38
C VAL A 410 4.55 -3.04 -8.66
N ARG A 411 5.60 -3.86 -8.63
CA ARG A 411 6.00 -4.75 -9.73
C ARG A 411 5.83 -6.20 -9.34
N ASN A 412 5.55 -7.04 -10.33
CA ASN A 412 5.63 -8.48 -10.16
C ASN A 412 7.08 -8.88 -9.86
N THR A 413 7.28 -9.75 -8.87
CA THR A 413 8.61 -10.28 -8.57
C THR A 413 9.02 -11.31 -9.62
N PRO A 414 10.21 -11.22 -10.23
CA PRO A 414 10.65 -12.22 -11.19
C PRO A 414 10.72 -13.63 -10.58
N ILE A 415 10.25 -14.64 -11.31
CA ILE A 415 10.30 -16.06 -10.90
C ILE A 415 11.72 -16.47 -10.49
N GLU A 416 12.71 -16.08 -11.30
CA GLU A 416 14.13 -16.39 -11.04
C GLU A 416 14.63 -15.83 -9.71
N VAL A 417 14.12 -14.66 -9.28
CA VAL A 417 14.46 -14.07 -7.98
C VAL A 417 13.85 -14.91 -6.85
N LEU A 418 12.57 -15.26 -6.97
CA LEU A 418 11.88 -16.10 -5.98
C LEU A 418 12.56 -17.47 -5.83
N GLU A 419 12.83 -18.17 -6.93
CA GLU A 419 13.46 -19.50 -6.92
C GLU A 419 14.91 -19.47 -6.42
N ARG A 420 15.65 -18.40 -6.74
CA ARG A 420 17.03 -18.24 -6.26
C ARG A 420 17.11 -17.97 -4.76
N GLN A 421 16.12 -17.28 -4.20
CA GLN A 421 16.14 -16.83 -2.81
C GLN A 421 15.45 -17.80 -1.85
N SER A 422 14.65 -18.74 -2.34
CA SER A 422 13.78 -19.58 -1.51
C SER A 422 13.70 -21.04 -1.99
N ASN A 423 12.93 -21.87 -1.29
CA ASN A 423 12.68 -23.26 -1.68
C ASN A 423 11.47 -23.41 -2.63
N LEU A 424 11.16 -22.38 -3.42
CA LEU A 424 10.09 -22.40 -4.42
C LEU A 424 10.62 -22.86 -5.78
N PHE A 425 9.81 -23.62 -6.51
CA PHE A 425 10.01 -23.92 -7.93
C PHE A 425 8.68 -23.78 -8.67
N HIS A 426 8.64 -22.89 -9.66
CA HIS A 426 7.42 -22.54 -10.37
C HIS A 426 7.17 -23.52 -11.51
N GLU A 427 6.05 -24.22 -11.44
CA GLU A 427 5.62 -25.15 -12.49
C GLU A 427 4.79 -24.44 -13.55
N ALA A 428 4.02 -23.41 -13.15
CA ALA A 428 3.22 -22.61 -14.06
C ALA A 428 2.95 -21.19 -13.51
N LEU A 429 2.81 -20.23 -14.42
CA LEU A 429 2.20 -18.91 -14.18
C LEU A 429 1.36 -18.57 -15.42
N GLU A 430 0.05 -18.58 -15.26
CA GLU A 430 -0.90 -18.58 -16.38
C GLU A 430 -2.04 -17.61 -16.11
N LEU A 431 -2.64 -17.09 -17.18
CA LEU A 431 -3.93 -16.40 -17.09
C LEU A 431 -5.02 -17.39 -16.68
N ILE A 432 -6.05 -16.92 -15.99
CA ILE A 432 -7.26 -17.69 -15.73
C ILE A 432 -8.33 -17.24 -16.74
N PRO A 433 -8.60 -18.00 -17.82
CA PRO A 433 -9.69 -17.69 -18.73
C PRO A 433 -11.01 -17.58 -17.96
N ASP A 434 -11.91 -16.72 -18.43
CA ASP A 434 -13.25 -16.48 -17.87
C ASP A 434 -13.26 -15.90 -16.44
N SER A 435 -12.11 -15.53 -15.87
CA SER A 435 -12.05 -14.90 -14.55
C SER A 435 -12.48 -13.44 -14.56
N GLY A 436 -12.46 -12.76 -15.71
CA GLY A 436 -12.96 -11.38 -15.84
C GLY A 436 -14.49 -11.33 -15.81
N GLY A 437 -15.05 -10.48 -14.97
CA GLY A 437 -16.48 -10.22 -14.91
C GLY A 437 -17.02 -9.75 -16.27
N ARG A 438 -18.18 -10.28 -16.65
CA ARG A 438 -18.78 -10.02 -17.97
C ARG A 438 -19.38 -8.63 -18.03
N GLY A 439 -19.30 -8.00 -19.19
CA GLY A 439 -19.95 -6.73 -19.46
C GLY A 439 -19.67 -6.27 -20.88
N LYS A 440 -20.28 -5.16 -21.27
CA LYS A 440 -19.91 -4.45 -22.50
C LYS A 440 -18.40 -4.28 -22.56
N HIS A 441 -17.85 -3.84 -21.44
CA HIS A 441 -16.44 -3.91 -21.13
C HIS A 441 -16.21 -4.87 -19.96
N ARG A 442 -15.89 -6.13 -20.26
CA ARG A 442 -14.67 -6.75 -19.75
C ARG A 442 -14.09 -6.34 -18.40
N GLY A 443 -14.24 -7.12 -17.33
CA GLY A 443 -13.21 -7.15 -16.29
C GLY A 443 -11.90 -7.78 -16.80
N GLY A 444 -10.76 -7.32 -16.30
CA GLY A 444 -9.47 -7.96 -16.55
C GLY A 444 -9.43 -9.38 -15.99
N VAL A 445 -8.61 -10.27 -16.57
CA VAL A 445 -8.41 -11.63 -16.03
C VAL A 445 -7.36 -11.66 -14.92
N GLY A 446 -7.52 -12.62 -14.00
CA GLY A 446 -6.54 -12.95 -12.96
C GLY A 446 -5.51 -13.98 -13.42
N VAL A 447 -4.67 -14.44 -12.49
CA VAL A 447 -3.59 -15.41 -12.72
C VAL A 447 -3.68 -16.61 -11.79
N ARG A 448 -3.21 -17.76 -12.30
CA ARG A 448 -2.90 -18.95 -11.52
C ARG A 448 -1.39 -19.15 -11.50
N ARG A 449 -0.84 -19.34 -10.31
CA ARG A 449 0.56 -19.76 -10.10
C ARG A 449 0.59 -21.12 -9.44
N ARG A 450 1.28 -22.09 -10.05
CA ARG A 450 1.54 -23.41 -9.47
C ARG A 450 2.98 -23.51 -9.03
N VAL A 451 3.20 -23.85 -7.77
CA VAL A 451 4.54 -23.90 -7.16
C VAL A 451 4.73 -25.21 -6.42
N ARG A 452 5.90 -25.81 -6.61
CA ARG A 452 6.37 -26.98 -5.86
C ARG A 452 7.50 -26.58 -4.92
N ALA A 453 7.49 -27.12 -3.72
CA ALA A 453 8.58 -26.96 -2.77
C ALA A 453 9.79 -27.83 -3.19
N VAL A 454 10.98 -27.25 -3.29
CA VAL A 454 12.24 -28.01 -3.51
C VAL A 454 13.00 -28.32 -2.22
N GLY A 455 12.47 -27.83 -1.10
CA GLY A 455 12.91 -28.07 0.27
C GLY A 455 11.80 -27.67 1.23
N ASP A 456 11.90 -28.05 2.50
CA ASP A 456 10.91 -27.67 3.51
C ASP A 456 10.71 -26.15 3.54
N ILE A 457 9.44 -25.72 3.56
CA ILE A 457 9.05 -24.31 3.48
C ILE A 457 7.75 -24.10 4.25
N GLU A 458 7.60 -22.94 4.88
CA GLU A 458 6.31 -22.46 5.36
C GLU A 458 5.78 -21.40 4.38
N ILE A 459 4.50 -21.53 4.04
CA ILE A 459 3.77 -20.63 3.16
C ILE A 459 2.67 -19.94 3.95
N ILE A 460 2.60 -18.62 3.82
CA ILE A 460 1.48 -17.80 4.30
C ILE A 460 0.70 -17.35 3.06
N SER A 461 -0.52 -17.87 2.91
CA SER A 461 -1.49 -17.39 1.93
C SER A 461 -2.05 -16.06 2.39
N MET A 462 -1.99 -15.03 1.54
CA MET A 462 -2.42 -13.68 1.87
C MET A 462 -3.61 -13.25 1.00
N LYS A 463 -4.84 -13.48 1.48
CA LYS A 463 -6.11 -13.05 0.88
C LYS A 463 -7.15 -12.76 1.95
N LYS A 464 -7.93 -11.69 1.78
CA LYS A 464 -9.12 -11.35 2.59
C LYS A 464 -10.38 -11.10 1.73
N LYS A 465 -10.32 -11.41 0.43
CA LYS A 465 -11.46 -11.44 -0.51
C LYS A 465 -11.64 -12.82 -1.18
N SER A 466 -11.57 -13.87 -0.36
CA SER A 466 -11.82 -15.26 -0.74
C SER A 466 -13.29 -15.69 -0.55
N LYS A 467 -14.00 -15.10 0.43
CA LYS A 467 -15.41 -15.39 0.75
C LYS A 467 -16.38 -14.38 0.14
N THR A 468 -15.87 -13.30 -0.45
CA THR A 468 -16.68 -12.19 -0.99
C THR A 468 -16.15 -11.75 -2.35
N GLY A 469 -17.06 -11.51 -3.30
CA GLY A 469 -16.71 -11.07 -4.65
C GLY A 469 -16.56 -9.54 -4.78
N GLY A 470 -16.32 -9.09 -6.02
CA GLY A 470 -16.35 -7.68 -6.41
C GLY A 470 -17.76 -7.18 -6.75
N TRP A 471 -17.85 -5.94 -7.23
CA TRP A 471 -19.10 -5.31 -7.69
C TRP A 471 -18.96 -4.83 -9.14
N GLY A 472 -19.96 -5.17 -9.96
CA GLY A 472 -20.08 -4.68 -11.34
C GLY A 472 -20.77 -3.32 -11.44
N LEU A 473 -20.77 -2.72 -12.63
CA LEU A 473 -21.41 -1.44 -12.89
C LEU A 473 -22.29 -1.46 -14.13
N LYS A 474 -23.40 -0.72 -14.07
CA LYS A 474 -24.32 -0.47 -15.20
C LYS A 474 -24.75 -1.77 -15.94
N GLY A 475 -24.96 -2.86 -15.19
CA GLY A 475 -25.34 -4.17 -15.72
C GLY A 475 -24.18 -5.15 -15.96
N GLY A 476 -22.93 -4.73 -15.69
CA GLY A 476 -21.79 -5.65 -15.68
C GLY A 476 -21.80 -6.57 -14.46
N GLU A 477 -21.24 -7.75 -14.63
CA GLU A 477 -21.22 -8.84 -13.65
C GLU A 477 -19.90 -8.83 -12.84
N PRO A 478 -19.93 -9.27 -11.57
CA PRO A 478 -18.70 -9.45 -10.80
C PRO A 478 -17.81 -10.56 -11.39
N SER A 479 -16.54 -10.59 -11.01
CA SER A 479 -15.67 -11.72 -11.34
C SER A 479 -16.26 -13.02 -10.78
N PRO A 480 -16.34 -14.11 -11.58
CA PRO A 480 -16.79 -15.42 -11.10
C PRO A 480 -15.72 -16.18 -10.31
N VAL A 481 -14.49 -15.65 -10.24
CA VAL A 481 -13.36 -16.27 -9.54
C VAL A 481 -13.00 -15.43 -8.32
N HIS A 482 -12.85 -16.08 -7.17
CA HIS A 482 -12.36 -15.43 -5.95
C HIS A 482 -10.86 -15.69 -5.73
N ASN A 483 -10.20 -14.78 -5.01
CA ASN A 483 -8.84 -14.97 -4.54
C ASN A 483 -8.77 -16.17 -3.60
N ARG A 484 -7.88 -17.13 -3.87
CA ARG A 484 -7.72 -18.30 -3.01
C ARG A 484 -6.35 -18.94 -3.18
N MET A 485 -5.97 -19.78 -2.23
CA MET A 485 -4.86 -20.71 -2.38
C MET A 485 -5.35 -22.14 -2.18
N VAL A 486 -4.85 -23.06 -3.01
CA VAL A 486 -5.11 -24.49 -2.90
C VAL A 486 -3.80 -25.20 -2.54
N PHE A 487 -3.76 -25.85 -1.38
CA PHE A 487 -2.65 -26.71 -0.98
C PHE A 487 -2.91 -28.15 -1.42
N TRP A 488 -1.85 -28.84 -1.86
CA TRP A 488 -1.88 -30.23 -2.33
C TRP A 488 -2.93 -30.49 -3.43
N PRO A 489 -2.90 -29.72 -4.54
CA PRO A 489 -3.91 -29.83 -5.60
C PRO A 489 -3.95 -31.23 -6.20
N GLY A 490 -5.14 -31.85 -6.20
CA GLY A 490 -5.39 -33.19 -6.71
C GLY A 490 -5.08 -34.34 -5.74
N GLU A 491 -4.73 -34.07 -4.49
CA GLU A 491 -4.55 -35.07 -3.44
C GLU A 491 -5.79 -35.18 -2.53
N ASP A 492 -5.98 -36.31 -1.83
CA ASP A 492 -7.10 -36.50 -0.88
C ASP A 492 -7.12 -35.47 0.27
N ARG A 493 -5.97 -34.86 0.55
CA ARG A 493 -5.80 -33.81 1.57
C ARG A 493 -5.86 -32.39 1.01
N GLU A 494 -6.31 -32.21 -0.24
CA GLU A 494 -6.44 -30.88 -0.86
C GLU A 494 -7.19 -29.91 0.04
N LYS A 495 -6.70 -28.67 0.13
CA LYS A 495 -7.32 -27.63 0.95
C LYS A 495 -7.34 -26.27 0.25
N SER A 496 -8.53 -25.73 0.04
CA SER A 496 -8.73 -24.36 -0.46
C SER A 496 -8.90 -23.38 0.71
N VAL A 497 -8.15 -22.27 0.69
CA VAL A 497 -8.10 -21.29 1.78
C VAL A 497 -7.99 -19.85 1.29
N GLY A 498 -8.42 -18.91 2.15
CA GLY A 498 -8.11 -17.48 2.06
C GLY A 498 -6.78 -17.16 2.75
N MET A 499 -6.82 -16.40 3.84
CA MET A 499 -5.68 -16.18 4.73
C MET A 499 -5.34 -17.47 5.49
N TYR A 500 -4.12 -17.99 5.37
CA TYR A 500 -3.73 -19.24 6.05
C TYR A 500 -2.22 -19.42 6.11
N ARG A 501 -1.73 -20.13 7.13
CA ARG A 501 -0.32 -20.53 7.27
C ARG A 501 -0.20 -22.05 7.20
N GLN A 502 0.70 -22.55 6.36
CA GLN A 502 0.90 -24.00 6.15
C GLN A 502 2.37 -24.34 5.91
N HIS A 503 2.83 -25.45 6.49
CA HIS A 503 4.13 -26.04 6.18
C HIS A 503 4.01 -27.03 5.02
N LEU A 504 4.94 -26.96 4.07
CA LEU A 504 5.10 -27.89 2.97
C LEU A 504 6.45 -28.60 3.06
N LYS A 505 6.45 -29.89 2.74
CA LYS A 505 7.65 -30.70 2.57
C LYS A 505 8.16 -30.62 1.13
N ALA A 506 9.44 -30.93 0.94
CA ALA A 506 10.01 -31.06 -0.40
C ALA A 506 9.16 -32.00 -1.28
N GLY A 507 8.81 -31.54 -2.47
CA GLY A 507 7.94 -32.25 -3.42
C GLY A 507 6.46 -31.88 -3.35
N GLU A 508 5.99 -31.27 -2.26
CA GLU A 508 4.59 -30.84 -2.12
C GLU A 508 4.32 -29.52 -2.86
N CYS A 509 3.06 -29.29 -3.27
CA CYS A 509 2.68 -28.16 -4.11
C CYS A 509 1.55 -27.31 -3.53
N PHE A 510 1.48 -26.07 -4.00
CA PHE A 510 0.30 -25.21 -3.88
C PHE A 510 -0.02 -24.49 -5.20
N GLU A 511 -1.27 -24.12 -5.38
CA GLU A 511 -1.74 -23.23 -6.44
C GLU A 511 -2.31 -21.94 -5.85
N ASN A 512 -1.82 -20.80 -6.30
CA ASN A 512 -2.29 -19.49 -5.91
C ASN A 512 -3.14 -18.89 -7.03
N PHE A 513 -4.36 -18.46 -6.70
CA PHE A 513 -5.33 -17.91 -7.64
C PHE A 513 -5.64 -16.46 -7.28
N SER A 514 -5.59 -15.58 -8.29
CA SER A 514 -6.14 -14.24 -8.19
C SER A 514 -7.44 -14.12 -9.00
N ALA A 515 -8.33 -13.26 -8.52
CA ALA A 515 -9.60 -12.92 -9.14
C ALA A 515 -9.38 -12.00 -10.35
N GLY A 516 -10.34 -12.04 -11.27
CA GLY A 516 -10.46 -11.00 -12.29
C GLY A 516 -11.15 -9.75 -11.74
N GLY A 517 -11.20 -8.70 -12.55
CA GLY A 517 -11.99 -7.52 -12.24
C GLY A 517 -13.47 -7.73 -12.59
N SER A 518 -14.34 -6.86 -12.11
CA SER A 518 -15.77 -6.87 -12.47
C SER A 518 -16.01 -6.18 -13.82
N GLY A 519 -17.10 -6.53 -14.50
CA GLY A 519 -17.49 -5.95 -15.78
C GLY A 519 -18.23 -4.62 -15.64
N TRP A 520 -18.24 -3.86 -16.74
CA TRP A 520 -19.00 -2.63 -16.91
C TRP A 520 -19.95 -2.74 -18.10
N GLY A 521 -21.20 -2.31 -17.92
CA GLY A 521 -22.25 -2.37 -18.95
C GLY A 521 -22.81 -3.78 -19.16
N ALA A 522 -23.97 -3.89 -19.80
CA ALA A 522 -24.61 -5.18 -20.07
C ALA A 522 -23.74 -6.08 -20.98
N PRO A 523 -23.52 -7.37 -20.65
CA PRO A 523 -22.71 -8.30 -21.46
C PRO A 523 -23.18 -8.42 -22.92
N GLU A 524 -24.48 -8.26 -23.17
CA GLU A 524 -25.09 -8.35 -24.51
C GLU A 524 -24.68 -7.20 -25.42
N GLU A 525 -24.21 -6.08 -24.86
CA GLU A 525 -23.71 -4.92 -25.62
C GLU A 525 -22.23 -5.06 -26.04
N ARG A 526 -21.55 -6.15 -25.66
CA ARG A 526 -20.14 -6.36 -25.99
C ARG A 526 -19.96 -6.49 -27.51
N ASP A 527 -18.99 -5.74 -28.04
CA ASP A 527 -18.66 -5.75 -29.46
C ASP A 527 -18.17 -7.16 -29.90
N LYS A 528 -18.68 -7.65 -31.03
CA LYS A 528 -18.30 -8.96 -31.59
C LYS A 528 -16.80 -9.06 -31.87
N ALA A 529 -16.16 -7.99 -32.35
CA ALA A 529 -14.73 -7.96 -32.58
C ALA A 529 -13.94 -8.05 -31.27
N ALA A 530 -14.47 -7.50 -30.17
CA ALA A 530 -13.87 -7.64 -28.84
C ALA A 530 -14.00 -9.08 -28.33
N ILE A 531 -15.14 -9.75 -28.57
CA ILE A 531 -15.32 -11.18 -28.26
C ILE A 531 -14.33 -12.05 -29.04
N GLU A 532 -14.18 -11.83 -30.36
CA GLU A 532 -13.21 -12.55 -31.18
C GLU A 532 -11.77 -12.31 -30.71
N TYR A 533 -11.46 -11.09 -30.28
CA TYR A 533 -10.17 -10.75 -29.68
C TYR A 533 -9.94 -11.53 -28.38
N ASP A 534 -10.93 -11.62 -27.50
CA ASP A 534 -10.80 -12.36 -26.24
C ASP A 534 -10.58 -13.85 -26.44
N LEU A 535 -11.36 -14.48 -27.33
CA LEU A 535 -11.22 -15.89 -27.68
C LEU A 535 -9.83 -16.19 -28.25
N ARG A 536 -9.34 -15.35 -29.17
CA ARG A 536 -8.02 -15.53 -29.80
C ARG A 536 -6.88 -15.40 -28.81
N ASN A 537 -7.03 -14.58 -27.77
CA ASN A 537 -6.01 -14.36 -26.75
C ASN A 537 -6.21 -15.26 -25.50
N GLY A 538 -7.24 -16.10 -25.46
CA GLY A 538 -7.52 -16.99 -24.34
C GLY A 538 -7.98 -16.28 -23.06
N TYR A 539 -8.53 -15.07 -23.17
CA TYR A 539 -9.10 -14.37 -22.01
C TYR A 539 -10.46 -14.94 -21.61
N VAL A 540 -11.19 -15.46 -22.61
CA VAL A 540 -12.51 -16.07 -22.47
C VAL A 540 -12.52 -17.37 -23.27
N THR A 541 -13.22 -18.39 -22.78
CA THR A 541 -13.43 -19.67 -23.49
C THR A 541 -14.74 -19.65 -24.29
N ALA A 542 -14.90 -20.59 -25.22
CA ALA A 542 -16.16 -20.71 -25.96
C ALA A 542 -17.33 -21.05 -25.01
N GLU A 543 -17.08 -21.86 -24.00
CA GLU A 543 -18.02 -22.20 -22.94
C GLU A 543 -18.38 -21.00 -22.07
N GLY A 544 -17.37 -20.20 -21.68
CA GLY A 544 -17.53 -19.01 -20.83
C GLY A 544 -18.41 -17.92 -21.45
N LEU A 545 -18.47 -17.82 -22.78
CA LEU A 545 -19.39 -16.89 -23.46
C LEU A 545 -20.87 -17.21 -23.24
N HIS A 546 -21.19 -18.49 -23.04
CA HIS A 546 -22.57 -19.00 -22.95
C HIS A 546 -23.01 -19.32 -21.52
N ALA A 547 -22.10 -19.28 -20.55
CA ALA A 547 -22.43 -19.46 -19.14
C ALA A 547 -23.44 -18.39 -18.70
N LYS A 548 -24.58 -18.81 -18.15
CA LYS A 548 -25.49 -17.89 -17.45
C LYS A 548 -24.91 -17.61 -16.06
N SER A 549 -24.92 -16.35 -15.64
CA SER A 549 -24.56 -15.99 -14.27
C SER A 549 -25.48 -16.73 -13.29
N GLU A 550 -24.91 -17.60 -12.45
CA GLU A 550 -25.66 -18.31 -11.40
C GLU A 550 -25.97 -17.41 -10.17
N THR A 551 -25.75 -16.10 -10.24
CA THR A 551 -25.82 -15.22 -9.06
C THR A 551 -27.10 -14.38 -8.94
N SER A 552 -28.15 -14.65 -9.72
CA SER A 552 -29.44 -13.98 -9.55
C SER A 552 -30.45 -14.76 -8.70
N GLU A 553 -30.05 -15.37 -7.58
CA GLU A 553 -30.99 -15.86 -6.55
C GLU A 553 -30.24 -16.30 -5.29
N LYS A 554 -30.03 -15.37 -4.33
CA LYS A 554 -30.15 -15.59 -2.88
C LYS A 554 -29.93 -14.30 -2.09
#